data_AF-A0A3N5JSV6-F1
#
_entry.id   AF-A0A3N5JSV6-F1
#
_cell.length_a   1.000
_cell.length_b   1.000
_cell.length_c   1.000
_cell.angle_alpha   90.00
_cell.angle_beta   90.00
_cell.angle_gamma   90.00
#
_symmetry.space_group_name_H-M   'P 1'
#
loop_
_entity.id
_entity.type
_entity.pdbx_description
1 polymer ?
#
loop_
_entity_poly.entity_id
_entity_poly.type
_entity_poly.pdbx_seq_one_letter_code
_entity_poly.pdbx_strand_id
1 'polypeptide(L)'
;MAFKSGCKTFGIIGGGYHPSETVFRYNGAAGLGFHQMMTENMSLNLEAVSTIYMTDLHFNDLDQTTWIHSLKLLLDYRIAKKFGIFAGPTMNLLQSHQSAAFEKTPSALWEKQDQADSHPFQKIWIGVQAGIYYKL
;
A
#
# COMPACT_ATOMS: atom_id res chain seq x y z
N MET A 1 6.09 15.04 -32.89
CA MET A 1 6.15 13.92 -31.93
C MET A 1 4.77 13.81 -31.28
N ALA A 2 4.04 12.73 -31.51
CA ALA A 2 2.71 12.55 -30.94
C ALA A 2 2.82 11.70 -29.66
N PHE A 3 2.72 12.35 -28.50
CA PHE A 3 2.56 11.66 -27.22
C PHE A 3 1.11 11.18 -27.12
N LYS A 4 0.81 9.98 -27.64
CA LYS A 4 -0.50 9.35 -27.47
C LYS A 4 -0.56 8.78 -26.05
N SER A 5 -0.98 9.62 -25.11
CA SER A 5 -1.27 9.23 -23.72
C SER A 5 -2.52 8.36 -23.70
N GLY A 6 -2.35 7.04 -23.82
CA GLY A 6 -3.34 6.03 -23.40
C GLY A 6 -3.46 5.92 -21.88
N CYS A 7 -2.88 6.87 -21.15
CA CYS A 7 -2.76 6.89 -19.71
C CYS A 7 -4.09 7.26 -19.05
N LYS A 8 -4.46 6.56 -17.98
CA LYS A 8 -5.62 6.89 -17.15
C LYS A 8 -5.20 6.98 -15.69
N THR A 9 -5.57 8.07 -15.04
CA THR A 9 -5.43 8.20 -13.58
C THR A 9 -6.69 7.70 -12.90
N PHE A 10 -6.55 7.06 -11.75
CA PHE A 10 -7.66 6.57 -10.95
C PHE A 10 -7.42 6.79 -9.46
N GLY A 11 -8.50 6.93 -8.70
CA GLY A 11 -8.45 6.98 -7.24
C GLY A 11 -8.53 5.58 -6.65
N ILE A 12 -7.88 5.39 -5.50
CA ILE A 12 -7.92 4.16 -4.71
C ILE A 12 -8.51 4.54 -3.36
N ILE A 13 -9.54 3.80 -2.94
CA ILE A 13 -10.06 3.84 -1.58
C ILE A 13 -10.29 2.41 -1.12
N GLY A 14 -9.95 2.12 0.14
CA GLY A 14 -10.11 0.81 0.71
C GLY A 14 -10.22 0.90 2.23
N GLY A 15 -10.67 -0.19 2.82
CA GLY A 15 -10.68 -0.35 4.26
C GLY A 15 -10.78 -1.83 4.61
N GLY A 16 -10.40 -2.17 5.83
CA GLY A 16 -10.31 -3.53 6.28
C GLY A 16 -10.46 -3.64 7.79
N TYR A 17 -10.78 -4.86 8.22
CA TYR A 17 -11.00 -5.20 9.61
C TYR A 17 -10.39 -6.57 9.91
N HIS A 18 -9.59 -6.64 10.97
CA HIS A 18 -8.94 -7.86 11.46
C HIS A 18 -9.48 -8.17 12.88
N PRO A 19 -10.50 -9.02 13.02
CA PRO A 19 -11.16 -9.27 14.31
C PRO A 19 -10.26 -9.91 15.36
N SER A 20 -9.27 -10.70 14.94
CA SER A 20 -8.37 -11.43 15.82
C SER A 20 -7.19 -10.59 16.34
N GLU A 21 -6.97 -9.40 15.79
CA GLU A 21 -5.81 -8.58 16.13
C GLU A 21 -6.21 -7.47 17.10
N THR A 22 -5.45 -7.35 18.19
CA THR A 22 -5.73 -6.39 19.26
C THR A 22 -5.05 -5.04 19.06
N VAL A 23 -4.08 -4.95 18.14
CA VAL A 23 -3.28 -3.73 17.90
C VAL A 23 -3.64 -3.06 16.57
N PHE A 24 -3.92 -3.81 15.51
CA PHE A 24 -4.25 -3.26 14.18
C PHE A 24 -5.56 -3.82 13.65
N ARG A 25 -6.62 -3.53 14.40
CA ARG A 25 -7.95 -4.07 14.16
C ARG A 25 -8.61 -3.47 12.92
N TYR A 26 -8.41 -2.19 12.65
CA TYR A 26 -8.98 -1.52 11.48
C TYR A 26 -7.87 -0.97 10.59
N ASN A 27 -8.14 -0.90 9.29
CA ASN A 27 -7.33 -0.13 8.37
C ASN A 27 -8.17 0.66 7.38
N GLY A 28 -7.63 1.77 6.94
CA GLY A 28 -8.14 2.59 5.85
C GLY A 28 -7.03 2.85 4.85
N ALA A 29 -7.36 2.81 3.56
CA ALA A 29 -6.42 3.07 2.49
C ALA A 29 -6.98 4.12 1.54
N ALA A 30 -6.13 5.05 1.13
CA ALA A 30 -6.44 6.04 0.11
C ALA A 30 -5.23 6.24 -0.79
N GLY A 31 -5.44 6.46 -2.08
CA GLY A 31 -4.33 6.59 -3.01
C GLY A 31 -4.74 7.03 -4.40
N LEU A 32 -3.72 7.16 -5.24
CA LEU A 32 -3.84 7.49 -6.64
C LEU A 32 -3.06 6.47 -7.46
N GLY A 33 -3.61 6.09 -8.59
CA GLY A 33 -3.01 5.18 -9.54
C GLY A 33 -2.92 5.79 -10.91
N PHE A 34 -1.91 5.36 -11.65
CA PHE A 34 -1.69 5.66 -13.05
C PHE A 34 -1.64 4.34 -13.81
N HIS A 35 -2.51 4.22 -14.81
CA HIS A 35 -2.64 3.04 -15.66
C HIS A 35 -2.12 3.35 -17.06
N GLN A 36 -1.15 2.58 -17.51
CA GLN A 36 -0.61 2.62 -18.86
C GLN A 36 -0.90 1.29 -19.58
N MET A 37 -1.71 1.35 -20.63
CA MET A 37 -1.87 0.19 -21.51
C MET A 37 -0.57 -0.06 -22.30
N MET A 38 -0.10 -1.31 -22.28
CA MET A 38 1.04 -1.77 -23.08
C MET A 38 0.54 -2.55 -24.30
N THR A 39 -0.40 -3.46 -24.09
CA THR A 39 -1.11 -4.23 -25.12
C THR A 39 -2.60 -4.32 -24.77
N GLU A 40 -3.41 -5.01 -25.58
CA GLU A 40 -4.85 -5.18 -25.30
C GLU A 40 -5.13 -5.96 -24.00
N ASN A 41 -4.20 -6.82 -23.60
CA ASN A 41 -4.31 -7.71 -22.44
C ASN A 41 -3.28 -7.40 -21.35
N MET A 42 -2.31 -6.52 -21.60
CA MET A 42 -1.29 -6.15 -20.62
C MET A 42 -1.28 -4.65 -20.35
N SER A 43 -1.16 -4.32 -19.08
CA SER A 43 -1.01 -2.94 -18.65
C SER A 43 -0.03 -2.83 -17.48
N LEU A 44 0.55 -1.64 -17.33
CA LEU A 44 1.42 -1.30 -16.24
C LEU A 44 0.70 -0.29 -15.35
N ASN A 45 0.58 -0.60 -14.06
CA ASN A 45 -0.01 0.26 -13.06
C ASN A 45 1.09 0.80 -12.14
N LEU A 46 1.10 2.10 -11.92
CA LEU A 46 1.89 2.75 -10.90
C LEU A 46 0.93 3.30 -9.84
N GLU A 47 1.03 2.85 -8.60
CA GLU A 47 0.13 3.24 -7.52
C GLU A 47 0.89 3.87 -6.37
N ALA A 48 0.39 4.98 -5.86
CA ALA A 48 0.81 5.58 -4.60
C ALA A 48 -0.37 5.47 -3.61
N VAL A 49 -0.19 4.66 -2.56
CA VAL A 49 -1.24 4.33 -1.60
C VAL A 49 -0.75 4.65 -0.19
N SER A 50 -1.56 5.39 0.56
CA SER A 50 -1.38 5.59 1.99
C SER A 50 -2.37 4.71 2.73
N THR A 51 -1.89 3.91 3.68
CA THR A 51 -2.71 3.05 4.53
C THR A 51 -2.50 3.44 5.98
N ILE A 52 -3.58 3.69 6.71
CA ILE A 52 -3.58 3.87 8.16
C ILE A 52 -4.06 2.58 8.81
N TYR A 53 -3.36 2.11 9.84
CA TYR A 53 -3.78 1.05 10.73
C TYR A 53 -4.07 1.63 12.11
N MET A 54 -5.16 1.18 12.72
CA MET A 54 -5.66 1.70 13.99
C MET A 54 -6.24 0.57 14.86
N THR A 55 -6.08 0.70 16.17
CA THR A 55 -6.65 -0.22 17.18
C THR A 55 -8.17 -0.05 17.28
N ASP A 56 -8.63 1.19 17.35
CA ASP A 56 -10.04 1.57 17.44
C ASP A 56 -10.33 2.73 16.49
N LEU A 57 -11.61 2.96 16.18
CA LEU A 57 -12.07 4.03 15.28
C LEU A 57 -11.97 5.45 15.89
N HIS A 58 -11.27 5.61 17.01
CA HIS A 58 -11.05 6.89 17.65
C HIS A 58 -9.85 7.61 17.03
N PHE A 59 -10.13 8.54 16.11
CA PHE A 59 -9.12 9.32 15.39
C PHE A 59 -8.32 10.31 16.25
N ASN A 60 -8.73 10.53 17.51
CA ASN A 60 -8.09 11.50 18.40
C ASN A 60 -6.84 10.96 19.11
N ASP A 61 -6.63 9.63 19.10
CA ASP A 61 -5.48 9.00 19.76
C ASP A 61 -4.42 8.63 18.70
N LEU A 62 -3.74 9.66 18.18
CA LEU A 62 -2.75 9.54 17.11
C LEU A 62 -1.56 8.64 17.51
N ASP A 63 -1.32 8.49 18.81
CA ASP A 63 -0.24 7.67 19.38
C ASP A 63 -0.44 6.16 19.13
N GLN A 64 -1.66 5.74 18.73
CA GLN A 64 -1.97 4.35 18.36
C GLN A 64 -2.14 4.13 16.86
N THR A 65 -1.69 5.07 16.04
CA THR A 65 -1.81 4.98 14.58
C THR A 65 -0.49 4.58 13.94
N THR A 66 -0.57 3.70 12.94
CA THR A 66 0.57 3.34 12.09
C THR A 66 0.23 3.65 10.65
N TRP A 67 1.11 4.40 10.00
CA TRP A 67 0.96 4.78 8.59
C TRP A 67 1.92 3.97 7.74
N ILE A 68 1.43 3.48 6.61
CA ILE A 68 2.24 2.84 5.58
C ILE A 68 1.97 3.55 4.26
N HIS A 69 3.01 4.19 3.73
CA HIS A 69 3.00 4.75 2.39
C HIS A 69 3.67 3.77 1.43
N SER A 70 2.94 3.32 0.42
CA SER A 70 3.38 2.34 -0.55
C SER A 70 3.42 2.94 -1.94
N LEU A 71 4.55 2.81 -2.62
CA LEU A 71 4.67 2.98 -4.06
C LEU A 71 4.74 1.60 -4.71
N LYS A 72 3.88 1.34 -5.68
CA LYS A 72 3.72 0.01 -6.29
C LYS A 72 3.83 0.11 -7.78
N LEU A 73 4.62 -0.77 -8.39
CA LEU A 73 4.71 -0.93 -9.83
C LEU A 73 4.18 -2.32 -10.17
N LEU A 74 2.99 -2.40 -10.74
CA LEU A 74 2.27 -3.65 -10.95
C LEU A 74 2.07 -3.89 -12.44
N LEU A 75 2.55 -5.04 -12.91
CA LEU A 75 2.19 -5.57 -14.22
C LEU A 75 0.83 -6.26 -14.08
N ASP A 76 -0.12 -5.87 -14.91
CA ASP A 76 -1.47 -6.40 -14.98
C ASP A 76 -1.65 -7.19 -16.26
N TYR A 77 -2.22 -8.38 -16.15
CA TYR A 77 -2.54 -9.27 -17.26
C TYR A 77 -3.99 -9.74 -17.20
N ARG A 78 -4.73 -9.47 -18.27
CA ARG A 78 -6.11 -9.91 -18.46
C ARG A 78 -6.14 -11.35 -18.98
N ILE A 79 -6.52 -12.28 -18.11
CA ILE A 79 -6.68 -13.71 -18.44
C ILE A 79 -7.98 -13.95 -19.22
N ALA A 80 -9.07 -13.27 -18.83
CA ALA A 80 -10.37 -13.39 -19.47
C ALA A 80 -11.07 -12.02 -19.52
N LYS A 81 -12.18 -11.91 -20.26
CA LYS A 81 -12.93 -10.65 -20.41
C LYS A 81 -13.24 -9.95 -19.08
N LYS A 82 -13.42 -10.71 -18.00
CA LYS A 82 -13.77 -10.21 -16.66
C LYS A 82 -12.73 -10.51 -15.57
N PHE A 83 -11.71 -11.31 -15.84
CA PHE A 83 -10.73 -11.72 -14.84
C PHE A 83 -9.33 -11.29 -15.27
N GLY A 84 -8.59 -10.74 -14.32
CA GLY A 84 -7.18 -10.42 -14.50
C GLY A 84 -6.37 -10.72 -13.26
N ILE A 85 -5.06 -10.77 -13.45
CA ILE A 85 -4.07 -10.86 -12.40
C ILE A 85 -3.17 -9.66 -12.46
N PHE A 86 -2.58 -9.31 -11.33
CA PHE A 86 -1.50 -8.35 -11.26
C PHE A 86 -0.39 -8.87 -10.36
N ALA A 87 0.84 -8.46 -10.65
CA ALA A 87 1.98 -8.71 -9.81
C ALA A 87 3.06 -7.65 -10.00
N GLY A 88 3.81 -7.34 -8.94
CA GLY A 88 4.99 -6.50 -9.07
C GLY A 88 5.60 -6.08 -7.74
N PRO A 89 6.75 -5.39 -7.80
CA PRO A 89 7.42 -4.89 -6.61
C PRO A 89 6.66 -3.73 -5.98
N THR A 90 6.85 -3.60 -4.67
CA THR A 90 6.35 -2.50 -3.85
C THR A 90 7.49 -1.92 -3.02
N MET A 91 7.54 -0.61 -2.89
CA MET A 91 8.38 0.07 -1.93
C MET A 91 7.48 0.66 -0.85
N ASN A 92 7.76 0.36 0.41
CA ASN A 92 6.91 0.73 1.53
C ASN A 92 7.71 1.54 2.55
N LEU A 93 7.10 2.61 3.05
CA LEU A 93 7.57 3.44 4.14
C LEU A 93 6.56 3.35 5.27
N LEU A 94 6.97 2.73 6.38
CA LEU A 94 6.19 2.69 7.61
C LEU A 94 6.63 3.85 8.52
N GLN A 95 5.64 4.55 9.05
CA GLN A 95 5.79 5.54 10.09
C GLN A 95 4.88 5.12 11.26
N SER A 96 5.48 4.90 12.42
CA SER A 96 4.73 4.48 13.60
C SER A 96 5.25 5.14 14.86
N HIS A 97 4.35 5.41 15.79
CA HIS A 97 4.67 5.79 17.17
C HIS A 97 4.71 4.57 18.11
N GLN A 98 4.35 3.36 17.63
CA GLN A 98 4.36 2.13 18.42
C GLN A 98 5.49 1.20 18.01
N SER A 99 6.36 0.89 18.97
CA SER A 99 7.43 -0.10 18.83
C SER A 99 6.91 -1.53 18.59
N ALA A 100 5.68 -1.87 19.00
CA ALA A 100 5.09 -3.20 18.78
C ALA A 100 4.78 -3.51 17.30
N ALA A 101 4.68 -2.49 16.43
CA ALA A 101 4.54 -2.69 14.97
C ALA A 101 5.79 -3.32 14.33
N PHE A 102 6.91 -3.32 15.07
CA PHE A 102 8.25 -3.64 14.59
C PHE A 102 8.51 -5.13 14.41
N GLU A 103 8.04 -5.98 15.33
CA GLU A 103 8.44 -7.40 15.37
C GLU A 103 7.89 -8.22 14.20
N LYS A 104 6.84 -7.74 13.53
CA LYS A 104 6.16 -8.46 12.45
C LYS A 104 6.58 -8.02 11.04
N THR A 105 7.44 -7.00 10.87
CA THR A 105 7.85 -6.56 9.53
C THR A 105 9.14 -7.22 9.05
N PRO A 106 9.21 -7.65 7.78
CA PRO A 106 10.41 -8.27 7.20
C PRO A 106 11.64 -7.36 7.25
N SER A 107 12.81 -7.94 6.97
CA SER A 107 14.12 -7.27 6.94
C SER A 107 14.06 -5.95 6.17
N ALA A 108 14.38 -4.84 6.84
CA ALA A 108 14.38 -3.51 6.25
C ALA A 108 15.65 -3.23 5.45
N LEU A 109 15.50 -2.40 4.40
CA LEU A 109 16.64 -1.81 3.68
C LEU A 109 17.19 -0.60 4.43
N TRP A 110 16.31 0.11 5.13
CA TRP A 110 16.67 1.24 5.96
C TRP A 110 15.74 1.33 7.17
N GLU A 111 16.35 1.61 8.31
CA GLU A 111 15.68 1.72 9.59
C GLU A 111 16.32 2.86 10.37
N LYS A 112 15.48 3.73 10.94
CA LYS A 112 15.92 4.74 11.90
C LYS A 112 15.10 4.60 13.17
N GLN A 113 15.79 4.19 14.23
CA GLN A 113 15.28 4.17 15.59
C GLN A 113 15.96 5.30 16.37
N ASP A 114 15.24 6.39 16.65
CA ASP A 114 15.72 7.40 17.59
C ASP A 114 15.32 6.98 19.00
N GLN A 115 16.28 6.85 19.93
CA GLN A 115 16.05 6.46 21.33
C GLN A 115 15.43 7.58 22.20
N ALA A 116 15.19 8.77 21.64
CA ALA A 116 14.51 9.85 22.34
C ALA A 116 12.99 9.72 22.15
N ASP A 117 12.27 9.61 23.27
CA ASP A 117 10.82 9.40 23.51
C ASP A 117 9.80 10.23 22.68
N SER A 118 10.20 10.95 21.64
CA SER A 118 9.37 11.95 20.97
C SER A 118 9.42 11.95 19.45
N HIS A 119 10.10 10.99 18.80
CA HIS A 119 10.20 10.95 17.34
C HIS A 119 9.58 9.69 16.70
N PRO A 120 8.81 9.84 15.60
CA PRO A 120 8.18 8.72 14.92
C PRO A 120 9.23 7.80 14.31
N PHE A 121 9.08 6.51 14.57
CA PHE A 121 9.92 5.46 13.99
C PHE A 121 9.64 5.31 12.50
N GLN A 122 10.70 5.14 11.69
CA GLN A 122 10.58 5.03 10.23
C GLN A 122 11.30 3.78 9.70
N LYS A 123 10.61 3.00 8.85
CA LYS A 123 11.15 1.78 8.25
C LYS A 123 10.83 1.73 6.75
N ILE A 124 11.83 1.38 5.94
CA ILE A 124 11.68 1.20 4.49
C ILE A 124 12.00 -0.24 4.11
N TRP A 125 11.12 -0.87 3.33
CA TRP A 125 11.37 -2.19 2.75
C TRP A 125 10.83 -2.30 1.33
N ILE A 126 11.44 -3.21 0.58
CA ILE A 126 10.90 -3.69 -0.69
C ILE A 126 10.09 -4.95 -0.42
N GLY A 127 8.90 -5.00 -0.99
CA GLY A 127 8.02 -6.15 -0.98
C GLY A 127 7.59 -6.53 -2.39
N VAL A 128 6.79 -7.59 -2.48
CA VAL A 128 6.13 -8.01 -3.71
C VAL A 128 4.64 -8.09 -3.42
N GLN A 129 3.82 -7.62 -4.35
CA GLN A 129 2.38 -7.75 -4.30
C GLN A 129 1.89 -8.48 -5.54
N ALA A 130 0.96 -9.42 -5.36
CA ALA A 130 0.24 -10.07 -6.44
C ALA A 130 -1.22 -10.28 -6.04
N GLY A 131 -2.11 -10.38 -7.03
CA GLY A 131 -3.53 -10.58 -6.78
C GLY A 131 -4.32 -10.91 -8.05
N ILE A 132 -5.59 -11.25 -7.83
CA ILE A 132 -6.58 -11.49 -8.88
C ILE A 132 -7.68 -10.44 -8.70
N TYR A 133 -8.25 -9.96 -9.79
CA TYR A 133 -9.40 -9.06 -9.76
C TYR A 133 -10.48 -9.49 -10.74
N TYR A 134 -11.70 -9.07 -10.43
CA TYR A 134 -12.87 -9.22 -11.30
C TYR A 134 -13.35 -7.84 -11.75
N LYS A 135 -13.58 -7.70 -13.05
CA LYS A 135 -14.12 -6.49 -13.67
C LYS A 135 -15.62 -6.70 -13.93
N LEU A 136 -16.43 -5.81 -13.34
CA LEU A 136 -17.88 -5.74 -13.54
C LEU A 136 -18.22 -5.30 -14.97
#